data_AF-A0A800CLQ6-F1
#
_entry.id   AF-A0A800CLQ6-F1
#
_cell.length_a   1.000
_cell.length_b   1.000
_cell.length_c   1.000
_cell.angle_alpha   90.00
_cell.angle_beta   90.00
_cell.angle_gamma   90.00
#
_symmetry.space_group_name_H-M   'P 1'
#
loop_
_entity.id
_entity.type
_entity.pdbx_description
1 polymer ?
#
loop_
_entity_poly.entity_id
_entity_poly.type
_entity_poly.pdbx_seq_one_letter_code
_entity_poly.pdbx_strand_id
1 'polypeptide(L)'
;MKKAIYLSLLFIVSTPAFSQVLYISPDEIQLPPVGELVTVEIKVREVQDLYGIQFDVRYDPKALSFVSAEEGDFLSSDGISTFFNPPTDDGAGTASGLAVS
;
A
#
# COMPACT_ATOMS: atom_id res chain seq x y z
N MET A 1 55.65 -17.67 -30.08
CA MET A 1 54.48 -17.99 -29.22
C MET A 1 53.88 -16.67 -28.76
N LYS A 2 52.73 -16.26 -29.31
CA LYS A 2 52.10 -14.97 -28.96
C LYS A 2 51.18 -15.19 -27.75
N LYS A 3 51.50 -14.59 -26.60
CA LYS A 3 50.64 -14.61 -25.42
C LYS A 3 49.51 -13.60 -25.64
N ALA A 4 48.27 -14.07 -25.78
CA ALA A 4 47.10 -13.21 -25.77
C ALA A 4 46.69 -12.97 -24.31
N ILE A 5 46.65 -11.71 -23.90
CA ILE A 5 46.12 -11.27 -22.61
C ILE A 5 44.65 -10.93 -22.86
N TYR A 6 43.74 -11.63 -22.17
CA TYR A 6 42.32 -11.34 -22.21
C TYR A 6 41.99 -10.30 -21.13
N LEU A 7 41.43 -9.17 -21.56
CA LEU A 7 40.93 -8.12 -20.69
C LEU A 7 39.46 -8.43 -20.36
N SER A 8 39.17 -8.85 -19.13
CA SER A 8 37.81 -9.08 -18.66
C SER A 8 37.12 -7.74 -18.36
N LEU A 9 36.06 -7.41 -19.10
CA LEU A 9 35.19 -6.25 -18.81
C LEU A 9 34.15 -6.67 -17.77
N LEU A 10 34.13 -6.02 -16.60
CA LEU A 10 33.11 -6.22 -15.58
C LEU A 10 31.95 -5.23 -15.83
N PHE A 11 30.81 -5.71 -16.32
CA PHE A 11 29.58 -4.91 -16.42
C PHE A 11 28.84 -4.96 -15.09
N ILE A 12 28.85 -3.84 -14.35
CA ILE A 12 27.99 -3.67 -13.17
C ILE A 12 26.60 -3.30 -13.68
N VAL A 13 25.68 -4.26 -13.70
CA VAL A 13 24.27 -3.99 -13.99
C VAL A 13 23.65 -3.39 -12.74
N SER A 14 23.42 -2.08 -12.73
CA SER A 14 22.67 -1.39 -11.68
C SER A 14 21.18 -1.64 -11.90
N THR A 15 20.58 -2.57 -11.15
CA THR A 15 19.12 -2.72 -11.15
C THR A 15 18.49 -1.51 -10.46
N PRO A 16 17.48 -0.84 -11.04
CA PRO A 16 16.70 0.13 -10.28
C PRO A 16 16.05 -0.60 -9.10
N ALA A 17 16.24 -0.06 -7.89
CA ALA A 17 15.45 -0.47 -6.74
C ALA A 17 14.07 0.18 -6.89
N PHE A 18 13.05 -0.61 -7.23
CA PHE A 18 11.67 -0.16 -7.14
C PHE A 18 11.25 -0.25 -5.67
N SER A 19 10.89 0.89 -5.08
CA SER A 19 10.32 0.96 -3.74
C SER A 19 8.82 1.11 -3.88
N GLN A 20 8.06 0.03 -3.74
CA GLN A 20 6.61 0.17 -3.60
C GLN A 20 6.31 0.80 -2.24
N VAL A 21 5.59 1.93 -2.26
CA VAL A 21 5.22 2.63 -1.03
C VAL A 21 3.71 2.51 -0.83
N LEU A 22 3.32 1.78 0.20
CA LEU A 22 1.98 1.81 0.78
C LEU A 22 1.96 2.90 1.86
N TYR A 23 1.02 3.84 1.77
CA TYR A 23 0.93 4.95 2.70
C TYR A 23 -0.52 5.33 2.99
N ILE A 24 -0.72 6.01 4.11
CA ILE A 24 -2.00 6.58 4.51
C ILE A 24 -2.01 8.07 4.13
N SER A 25 -3.14 8.59 3.67
CA SER A 25 -3.31 9.99 3.28
C SER A 25 -4.59 10.55 3.90
N PRO A 26 -4.57 11.77 4.46
CA PRO A 26 -3.38 12.58 4.72
C PRO A 26 -2.53 12.01 5.88
N ASP A 27 -1.26 12.44 5.94
CA ASP A 27 -0.30 11.99 6.95
C ASP A 27 -0.63 12.51 8.37
N GLU A 28 -1.35 13.63 8.45
CA GLU A 28 -1.82 14.24 9.69
C GLU A 28 -3.23 14.81 9.50
N ILE A 29 -4.09 14.60 10.49
CA ILE A 29 -5.45 15.13 10.54
C ILE A 29 -5.64 15.80 11.89
N GLN A 30 -6.18 17.02 11.86
CA GLN A 30 -6.70 17.64 13.07
C GLN A 30 -8.02 16.96 13.44
N LEU A 31 -8.06 16.28 14.59
CA LEU A 31 -9.24 15.52 15.00
C LEU A 31 -10.46 16.44 15.13
N PRO A 32 -11.60 16.05 14.53
CA PRO A 32 -12.85 16.78 14.69
C PRO A 32 -13.42 16.57 16.10
N PRO A 33 -14.51 17.26 16.46
CA PRO A 33 -15.27 16.98 17.68
C PRO A 33 -15.66 15.50 17.81
N VAL A 34 -15.82 15.04 19.06
CA VAL A 34 -16.23 13.66 19.36
C VAL A 34 -17.56 13.34 18.69
N GLY A 35 -17.60 12.23 17.96
CA GLY A 35 -18.79 11.74 17.25
C GLY A 35 -18.80 12.08 15.76
N GLU A 36 -17.87 12.90 15.27
CA GLU A 36 -17.68 13.15 13.84
C GLU A 36 -16.76 12.09 13.19
N LEU A 37 -16.92 11.91 11.88
CA LEU A 37 -16.14 10.95 11.11
C LEU A 37 -14.80 11.54 10.69
N VAL A 38 -13.77 10.68 10.68
CA VAL A 38 -12.48 10.94 10.06
C VAL A 38 -12.30 9.92 8.94
N THR A 39 -11.90 10.40 7.76
CA THR A 39 -11.63 9.56 6.60
C THR A 39 -10.15 9.65 6.24
N VAL A 40 -9.56 8.50 5.98
CA VAL A 40 -8.19 8.34 5.50
C VAL A 40 -8.20 7.42 4.29
N GLU A 41 -7.26 7.62 3.38
CA GLU A 41 -7.10 6.82 2.19
C GLU A 41 -5.84 5.97 2.30
N ILE A 42 -5.95 4.69 1.95
CA ILE A 42 -4.79 3.82 1.77
C ILE A 42 -4.38 3.91 0.30
N LYS A 43 -3.18 4.45 0.07
CA LYS A 43 -2.66 4.72 -1.27
C LYS A 43 -1.38 3.95 -1.52
N VAL A 44 -1.14 3.66 -2.80
CA VAL A 44 0.10 3.07 -3.27
C VAL A 44 0.74 3.99 -4.31
N ARG A 45 2.06 4.10 -4.29
CA ARG A 45 2.83 4.78 -5.34
C ARG A 45 4.09 3.98 -5.68
N GLU A 46 4.71 4.34 -6.79
CA GLU A 46 5.99 3.75 -7.26
C GLU A 46 5.90 2.22 -7.45
N VAL A 47 4.72 1.74 -7.83
CA VAL A 47 4.44 0.33 -8.12
C VAL A 47 3.99 0.16 -9.57
N GLN A 48 4.42 -0.92 -10.20
CA GLN A 48 3.91 -1.39 -11.49
C GLN A 48 3.34 -2.79 -11.30
N ASP A 49 2.32 -3.14 -12.07
CA ASP A 49 1.72 -4.48 -12.08
C ASP A 49 1.27 -4.97 -10.68
N LEU A 50 0.65 -4.07 -9.89
CA LEU A 50 0.09 -4.43 -8.59
C LEU A 50 -1.29 -5.08 -8.75
N TYR A 51 -1.38 -6.37 -8.48
CA TYR A 51 -2.64 -7.12 -8.56
C TYR A 51 -3.37 -7.29 -7.23
N GLY A 52 -2.78 -6.84 -6.11
CA GLY A 52 -3.48 -6.92 -4.83
C GLY A 52 -2.71 -6.32 -3.67
N ILE A 53 -3.44 -6.00 -2.62
CA ILE A 53 -2.94 -5.44 -1.37
C ILE A 53 -3.57 -6.12 -0.18
N GLN A 54 -2.77 -6.37 0.85
CA GLN A 54 -3.22 -6.66 2.21
C GLN A 54 -2.56 -5.66 3.14
N PHE A 55 -3.33 -5.11 4.07
CA PHE A 55 -2.84 -4.09 4.99
C PHE A 55 -3.57 -4.12 6.31
N ASP A 56 -2.90 -3.59 7.34
CA ASP A 56 -3.44 -3.33 8.66
C ASP A 56 -3.48 -1.83 8.92
N VAL A 57 -4.62 -1.31 9.33
CA VAL A 57 -4.76 0.04 9.87
C VAL A 57 -4.80 -0.04 11.38
N ARG A 58 -3.81 0.58 12.03
CA ARG A 58 -3.71 0.63 13.49
C ARG A 58 -4.15 1.99 14.00
N TYR A 59 -4.98 2.00 15.05
CA TYR A 59 -5.50 3.21 15.66
C TYR A 59 -5.61 3.07 17.18
N ASP A 60 -5.79 4.17 17.91
CA ASP A 60 -6.11 4.13 19.35
C ASP A 60 -7.61 3.88 19.55
N PRO A 61 -8.02 2.68 20.02
CA PRO A 61 -9.43 2.33 20.18
C PRO A 61 -10.13 3.12 21.31
N LYS A 62 -9.39 3.89 22.11
CA LYS A 62 -9.99 4.81 23.10
C LYS A 62 -10.41 6.15 22.48
N ALA A 63 -9.84 6.50 21.33
CA ALA A 63 -10.09 7.78 20.66
C ALA A 63 -10.93 7.62 19.39
N LEU A 64 -10.75 6.51 18.66
CA LEU A 64 -11.40 6.23 17.38
C LEU A 64 -12.11 4.88 17.40
N SER A 65 -13.11 4.74 16.54
CA SER A 65 -13.81 3.48 16.26
C SER A 65 -13.81 3.28 14.76
N PHE A 66 -13.49 2.06 14.29
CA PHE A 66 -13.69 1.73 12.89
C PHE A 66 -15.19 1.77 12.55
N VAL A 67 -15.55 2.37 11.41
CA VAL A 67 -16.94 2.53 10.96
C VAL A 67 -17.18 1.74 9.69
N SER A 68 -16.41 2.04 8.64
CA SER A 68 -16.50 1.37 7.34
C SER A 68 -15.22 1.62 6.54
N ALA A 69 -15.06 0.86 5.46
CA ALA A 69 -14.15 1.21 4.38
C ALA A 69 -14.77 0.81 3.04
N GLU A 70 -14.36 1.52 2.00
CA GLU A 70 -14.77 1.30 0.62
C GLU A 70 -13.52 1.10 -0.23
N GLU A 71 -13.63 0.32 -1.30
CA GLU A 71 -12.56 0.18 -2.28
C GLU A 71 -12.47 1.46 -3.13
N GLY A 72 -11.25 1.95 -3.35
CA GLY A 72 -10.99 3.03 -4.31
C GLY A 72 -10.61 2.49 -5.70
N ASP A 73 -10.53 3.37 -6.69
CA ASP A 73 -10.43 2.99 -8.10
C ASP A 73 -9.04 2.49 -8.56
N PHE A 74 -8.07 2.30 -7.65
CA PHE A 74 -6.69 2.01 -8.02
C PHE A 74 -6.54 0.65 -8.72
N LEU A 75 -7.06 -0.43 -8.10
CA LEU A 75 -6.94 -1.79 -8.62
C LEU A 75 -7.87 -2.06 -9.80
N SER A 76 -8.98 -1.32 -9.92
CA SER A 76 -9.93 -1.41 -11.04
C SER A 76 -9.63 -0.42 -12.17
N SER A 77 -8.49 0.29 -12.12
CA SER A 77 -8.17 1.39 -13.03
C SER A 77 -8.01 1.00 -14.50
N ASP A 78 -7.73 -0.27 -14.78
CA ASP A 78 -7.66 -0.86 -16.13
C ASP A 78 -8.99 -1.47 -16.60
N GLY A 79 -10.04 -1.36 -15.79
CA GLY A 79 -11.38 -1.90 -16.07
C GLY A 79 -11.55 -3.38 -15.71
N ILE A 80 -10.57 -4.00 -15.05
CA ILE A 80 -10.70 -5.36 -14.52
C ILE A 80 -11.51 -5.35 -13.22
N SER A 81 -12.33 -6.39 -13.03
CA SER A 81 -13.14 -6.54 -11.82
C SER A 81 -12.25 -6.93 -10.65
N THR A 82 -12.40 -6.23 -9.54
CA THR A 82 -11.71 -6.52 -8.28
C THR A 82 -12.54 -7.43 -7.38
N PHE A 83 -11.84 -8.09 -6.45
CA PHE A 83 -12.38 -8.68 -5.25
C PHE A 83 -11.91 -7.87 -4.04
N PHE A 84 -12.85 -7.19 -3.39
CA PHE A 84 -12.59 -6.44 -2.16
C PHE A 84 -13.22 -7.14 -0.96
N ASN A 85 -12.38 -7.41 0.05
CA ASN A 85 -12.84 -7.78 1.38
C ASN A 85 -12.61 -6.57 2.31
N PRO A 86 -13.68 -5.85 2.71
CA PRO A 86 -13.57 -4.70 3.60
C PRO A 86 -12.81 -5.05 4.89
N PRO A 87 -12.09 -4.09 5.49
CA PRO A 87 -11.36 -4.34 6.72
C PRO A 87 -12.27 -4.87 7.82
N THR A 88 -11.79 -5.91 8.50
CA THR A 88 -12.42 -6.41 9.73
C THR A 88 -11.65 -5.88 10.93
N ASP A 89 -12.35 -5.23 11.84
CA ASP A 89 -11.78 -4.70 13.06
C ASP A 89 -11.67 -5.78 14.15
N ASP A 90 -10.54 -5.81 14.86
CA ASP A 90 -10.29 -6.76 15.94
C ASP A 90 -10.83 -6.30 17.31
N GLY A 91 -11.39 -5.08 17.40
CA GLY A 91 -11.83 -4.44 18.64
C GLY A 91 -10.68 -4.01 19.57
N ALA A 92 -9.43 -4.19 19.15
CA ALA A 92 -8.20 -3.87 19.87
C ALA A 92 -7.36 -2.80 19.15
N GLY A 93 -7.94 -2.12 18.15
CA GLY A 93 -7.31 -1.03 17.42
C GLY A 93 -6.57 -1.46 16.15
N THR A 94 -6.91 -2.62 15.58
CA THR A 94 -6.39 -3.06 14.27
C THR A 94 -7.54 -3.47 13.35
N ALA A 95 -7.63 -2.83 12.17
CA ALA A 95 -8.52 -3.23 11.10
C ALA A 95 -7.71 -3.77 9.91
N SER A 96 -7.98 -5.01 9.49
CA SER A 96 -7.22 -5.72 8.46
C SER A 96 -8.05 -5.93 7.19
N GLY A 97 -7.57 -5.42 6.05
CA GLY A 97 -8.26 -5.46 4.75
C GLY A 97 -7.49 -6.16 3.64
N LEU A 98 -8.20 -6.57 2.60
CA LEU A 98 -7.65 -7.20 1.39
C LEU A 98 -8.38 -6.71 0.14
N ALA A 99 -7.64 -6.41 -0.92
CA ALA A 99 -8.18 -6.15 -2.26
C ALA A 99 -7.31 -6.82 -3.32
N VAL A 100 -7.91 -7.40 -4.36
CA VAL A 100 -7.22 -8.09 -5.46
C VAL A 100 -7.92 -7.78 -6.79
N SER A 101 -7.17 -7.53 -7.87
CA SER A 101 -7.68 -7.40 -9.25
C SER A 101 -7.42 -8.64 -10.09
#